data_AF-R7UH08-F1
#
_entry.id   AF-R7UH08-F1
#
_cell.length_a   1.000
_cell.length_b   1.000
_cell.length_c   1.000
_cell.angle_alpha   90.00
_cell.angle_beta   90.00
_cell.angle_gamma   90.00
#
_symmetry.space_group_name_H-M   'P 1'
#
loop_
_entity.id
_entity.type
_entity.pdbx_description
1 polymer ?
#
loop_
_entity_poly.entity_id
_entity_poly.type
_entity_poly.pdbx_seq_one_letter_code
_entity_poly.pdbx_strand_id
1 'polypeptide(L)'
;MSNKRHIEPLLWSLFGAGGTTIAFFFPAIIFVVGLGVPLDIIPAEALSYERMSAFFLESWIGKLALMVVLVPSYWACIHRIYHGSHDLGLHPGVGVKVACYGGTLILSLATIALLLV
;
A
#
# COMPACT_ATOMS: atom_id res chain seq x y z
N MET A 1 31.65 -9.87 20.91
CA MET A 1 31.00 -9.74 19.58
C MET A 1 30.00 -8.58 19.67
N SER A 2 30.18 -7.50 18.91
CA SER A 2 29.19 -6.42 18.89
C SER A 2 27.94 -6.91 18.17
N ASN A 3 26.83 -7.05 18.89
CA ASN A 3 25.53 -7.42 18.32
C ASN A 3 25.02 -6.24 17.50
N LYS A 4 25.33 -6.21 16.20
CA LYS A 4 24.74 -5.24 15.26
C LYS A 4 23.23 -5.46 15.25
N ARG A 5 22.46 -4.45 15.66
CA ARG A 5 21.00 -4.48 15.58
C ARG A 5 20.59 -4.52 14.12
N HIS A 6 19.81 -5.53 13.76
CA HIS A 6 19.29 -5.69 12.41
C HIS A 6 18.02 -4.84 12.26
N ILE A 7 17.82 -4.21 11.10
CA ILE A 7 16.66 -3.35 10.82
C ILE A 7 15.37 -4.14 10.53
N GLU A 8 15.47 -5.46 10.39
CA GLU A 8 14.34 -6.31 10.00
C GLU A 8 13.13 -6.21 10.93
N PRO A 9 13.24 -6.12 12.27
CA PRO A 9 12.06 -5.99 13.12
C PRO A 9 11.21 -4.75 12.80
N LEU A 10 11.84 -3.66 12.33
CA LEU A 10 11.13 -2.47 11.85
C LEU A 10 10.45 -2.71 10.50
N LEU A 11 11.15 -3.33 9.55
CA LEU A 11 10.57 -3.62 8.23
C LEU A 11 9.42 -4.63 8.34
N TRP A 12 9.56 -5.60 9.25
CA TRP A 12 8.56 -6.62 9.52
C TRP A 12 7.32 -6.04 10.21
N SER A 13 7.47 -5.04 11.10
CA SER A 13 6.30 -4.38 11.71
C SER A 13 5.49 -3.59 10.68
N LEU A 14 6.16 -2.88 9.76
CA LEU A 14 5.50 -2.20 8.64
C LEU A 14 4.82 -3.18 7.69
N PHE A 15 5.47 -4.31 7.39
CA PHE A 15 4.88 -5.42 6.66
C PHE A 15 3.63 -5.97 7.36
N GLY A 16 3.68 -6.20 8.67
CA GLY A 16 2.54 -6.72 9.45
C GLY A 16 1.36 -5.76 9.45
N ALA A 17 1.60 -4.46 9.62
CA ALA A 17 0.58 -3.43 9.51
C ALA A 17 -0.08 -3.44 8.13
N GLY A 18 0.73 -3.40 7.07
CA GLY A 18 0.23 -3.46 5.69
C GLY A 18 -0.52 -4.75 5.37
N GLY A 19 -0.05 -5.89 5.87
CA GLY A 19 -0.68 -7.19 5.66
C GLY A 19 -2.08 -7.23 6.27
N THR A 20 -2.24 -6.63 7.45
CA THR A 20 -3.53 -6.48 8.13
C THR A 20 -4.46 -5.54 7.36
N THR A 21 -3.95 -4.39 6.90
CA THR A 21 -4.69 -3.46 6.06
C THR A 21 -5.22 -4.13 4.79
N ILE A 22 -4.36 -4.87 4.07
CA ILE A 22 -4.76 -5.59 2.86
C ILE A 22 -5.84 -6.62 3.19
N ALA A 23 -5.64 -7.45 4.21
CA ALA A 23 -6.59 -8.49 4.58
C ALA A 23 -7.98 -7.94 4.92
N PHE A 24 -8.05 -6.77 5.55
CA PHE A 24 -9.31 -6.16 5.97
C PHE A 24 -10.01 -5.39 4.84
N PHE A 25 -9.29 -4.54 4.10
CA PHE A 25 -9.90 -3.60 3.15
C PHE A 25 -9.97 -4.09 1.71
N PHE A 26 -8.94 -4.82 1.23
CA PHE A 26 -8.85 -5.14 -0.19
C PHE A 26 -9.94 -6.09 -0.70
N PRO A 27 -10.50 -7.04 0.07
CA PRO A 27 -11.64 -7.83 -0.41
C PRO A 27 -12.82 -6.95 -0.84
N ALA A 28 -13.16 -5.95 -0.04
CA ALA A 28 -14.24 -5.01 -0.36
C ALA A 28 -13.87 -4.09 -1.52
N ILE A 29 -12.62 -3.60 -1.58
CA ILE A 29 -12.16 -2.74 -2.70
C ILE A 29 -12.17 -3.51 -4.02
N ILE A 30 -11.63 -4.74 -4.03
CA ILE A 30 -11.63 -5.62 -5.20
C ILE A 30 -13.06 -5.94 -5.61
N PHE A 31 -13.94 -6.23 -4.65
CA PHE A 31 -15.35 -6.42 -4.96
C PHE A 31 -15.94 -5.16 -5.60
N VAL A 32 -15.93 -4.00 -4.95
CA VAL A 32 -16.60 -2.80 -5.46
C VAL A 32 -16.02 -2.33 -6.80
N VAL A 33 -14.69 -2.18 -6.88
CA VAL A 33 -14.01 -1.57 -8.04
C VAL A 33 -13.78 -2.59 -9.16
N GLY A 34 -13.41 -3.82 -8.81
CA GLY A 34 -13.02 -4.84 -9.78
C GLY A 34 -14.16 -5.72 -10.29
N LEU A 35 -15.27 -5.86 -9.53
CA LEU A 35 -16.36 -6.77 -9.87
C LEU A 35 -17.74 -6.09 -9.83
N GLY A 36 -18.10 -5.45 -8.74
CA GLY A 36 -19.42 -4.93 -8.44
C GLY A 36 -19.88 -3.89 -9.46
N VAL A 37 -19.07 -2.87 -9.72
CA VAL A 37 -19.37 -1.90 -10.79
C VAL A 37 -19.21 -2.49 -12.19
N PRO A 38 -18.10 -3.19 -12.53
CA PRO A 38 -17.94 -3.77 -13.87
C PRO A 38 -18.97 -4.83 -14.29
N LEU A 39 -19.63 -5.48 -13.33
CA LEU A 39 -20.68 -6.49 -13.57
C LEU A 39 -22.10 -5.93 -13.33
N ASP A 40 -22.26 -4.62 -13.20
CA ASP A 40 -23.54 -3.93 -12.96
C ASP A 40 -24.29 -4.38 -11.68
N ILE A 41 -23.58 -4.98 -10.72
CA ILE A 41 -24.12 -5.30 -9.38
C ILE A 41 -24.26 -4.01 -8.54
N ILE A 42 -23.36 -3.05 -8.77
CA ILE A 42 -23.36 -1.71 -8.17
C ILE A 42 -23.51 -0.68 -9.31
N PRO A 43 -24.37 0.34 -9.17
CA PRO A 43 -24.51 1.38 -10.19
C PRO A 43 -23.18 2.07 -10.51
N ALA A 44 -22.91 2.31 -11.81
CA ALA A 44 -21.66 2.93 -12.26
C ALA A 44 -21.43 4.33 -11.67
N GLU A 45 -22.53 5.05 -11.38
CA GLU A 45 -22.52 6.36 -10.73
C GLU A 45 -21.90 6.32 -9.33
N ALA A 46 -21.81 5.13 -8.70
CA ALA A 46 -21.14 4.96 -7.42
C ALA A 46 -19.63 5.27 -7.49
N LEU A 47 -19.01 5.10 -8.66
CA LEU A 47 -17.60 5.41 -8.92
C LEU A 47 -17.46 6.57 -9.93
N SER A 48 -18.47 7.43 -10.07
CA SER A 48 -18.36 8.60 -10.94
C SER A 48 -17.21 9.51 -10.50
N TYR A 49 -16.60 10.20 -11.45
CA TYR A 49 -15.49 11.11 -11.18
C TYR A 49 -15.89 12.17 -10.14
N GLU A 50 -17.08 12.74 -10.25
CA GLU A 50 -17.58 13.79 -9.36
C GLU A 50 -17.71 13.26 -7.93
N ARG A 51 -18.27 12.06 -7.76
CA ARG A 51 -18.48 11.49 -6.42
C ARG A 51 -17.15 11.09 -5.77
N MET A 52 -16.26 10.48 -6.54
CA MET A 52 -14.95 10.03 -6.08
C MET A 52 -14.06 11.23 -5.74
N SER A 53 -14.00 12.25 -6.60
CA SER A 53 -13.21 13.46 -6.35
C SER A 53 -13.75 14.25 -5.16
N ALA A 54 -15.07 14.47 -5.05
CA ALA A 54 -15.67 15.13 -3.89
C ALA A 54 -15.34 14.40 -2.58
N PHE A 55 -15.44 13.06 -2.54
CA PHE A 55 -15.13 12.33 -1.32
C PHE A 55 -13.63 12.28 -1.01
N PHE A 56 -12.79 11.91 -1.96
CA PHE A 56 -11.37 11.64 -1.70
C PHE A 56 -10.47 12.89 -1.72
N LEU A 57 -10.88 13.96 -2.39
CA LEU A 57 -10.08 15.18 -2.52
C LEU A 57 -10.63 16.33 -1.67
N GLU A 58 -11.93 16.36 -1.35
CA GLU A 58 -12.52 17.47 -0.59
C GLU A 58 -12.83 17.09 0.87
N SER A 59 -12.87 15.79 1.22
CA SER A 59 -13.08 15.34 2.60
C SER A 59 -11.80 14.84 3.26
N TRP A 60 -11.53 15.34 4.48
CA TRP A 60 -10.43 14.86 5.31
C TRP A 60 -10.55 13.37 5.65
N ILE A 61 -11.79 12.86 5.79
CA ILE A 61 -12.04 11.44 6.03
C ILE A 61 -11.64 10.60 4.82
N GLY A 62 -11.99 11.06 3.60
CA GLY A 62 -11.62 10.37 2.36
C GLY A 62 -10.11 10.35 2.16
N LYS A 63 -9.44 11.49 2.38
CA LYS A 63 -7.97 11.60 2.35
C LYS A 63 -7.31 10.64 3.34
N LEU A 64 -7.78 10.60 4.60
CA LEU A 64 -7.26 9.67 5.60
C LEU A 64 -7.53 8.21 5.23
N ALA A 65 -8.71 7.89 4.68
CA ALA A 65 -9.02 6.54 4.24
C ALA A 65 -8.04 6.06 3.16
N LEU A 66 -7.73 6.90 2.16
CA LEU A 66 -6.70 6.57 1.17
C LEU A 66 -5.34 6.38 1.80
N MET A 67 -4.94 7.24 2.73
CA MET A 67 -3.64 7.15 3.39
C MET A 67 -3.50 5.83 4.18
N VAL A 68 -4.52 5.47 4.98
CA VAL A 68 -4.55 4.27 5.81
C VAL A 68 -4.58 2.99 4.96
N VAL A 69 -5.28 3.02 3.83
CA VAL A 69 -5.37 1.85 2.95
C VAL A 69 -4.12 1.69 2.09
N LEU A 70 -3.61 2.76 1.50
CA LEU A 70 -2.54 2.69 0.51
C LEU A 70 -1.15 2.55 1.14
N VAL A 71 -0.80 3.45 2.06
CA VAL A 71 0.59 3.57 2.56
C VAL A 71 1.06 2.28 3.24
N PRO A 72 0.33 1.71 4.23
CA PRO A 72 0.74 0.43 4.84
C PRO A 72 0.81 -0.70 3.81
N SER A 73 -0.13 -0.77 2.87
CA SER A 73 -0.17 -1.82 1.86
C SER A 73 1.07 -1.84 0.97
N TYR A 74 1.66 -0.67 0.66
CA TYR A 74 2.92 -0.60 -0.08
C TYR A 74 4.05 -1.35 0.65
N TRP A 75 4.16 -1.17 1.97
CA TRP A 75 5.17 -1.83 2.80
C TRP A 75 4.97 -3.34 2.83
N ALA A 76 3.72 -3.81 2.90
CA ALA A 76 3.45 -5.24 2.84
C ALA A 76 3.82 -5.86 1.49
N CYS A 77 3.47 -5.20 0.39
CA CYS A 77 3.79 -5.67 -0.95
C CYS A 77 5.30 -5.70 -1.20
N ILE A 78 6.01 -4.61 -0.91
CA ILE A 78 7.44 -4.54 -1.21
C ILE A 78 8.26 -5.51 -0.38
N HIS A 79 7.88 -5.73 0.89
CA HIS A 79 8.57 -6.67 1.76
C HIS A 79 8.48 -8.09 1.21
N ARG A 80 7.30 -8.50 0.72
CA ARG A 80 7.11 -9.78 0.03
C ARG A 80 7.85 -9.87 -1.29
N ILE A 81 7.90 -8.79 -2.08
CA ILE A 81 8.65 -8.78 -3.34
C ILE A 81 10.15 -8.94 -3.06
N TYR A 82 10.70 -8.22 -2.09
CA TYR A 82 12.11 -8.30 -1.73
C TYR A 82 12.48 -9.70 -1.23
N HIS A 83 11.76 -10.24 -0.25
CA HIS A 83 12.04 -11.60 0.26
C HIS A 83 11.73 -12.69 -0.76
N GLY A 84 10.62 -12.56 -1.49
CA GLY A 84 10.27 -13.48 -2.58
C GLY A 84 11.32 -13.52 -3.68
N SER A 85 12.06 -12.44 -3.92
CA SER A 85 13.17 -12.47 -4.88
C SER A 85 14.30 -13.41 -4.43
N HIS A 86 14.59 -13.48 -3.13
CA HIS A 86 15.51 -14.47 -2.57
C HIS A 86 14.99 -15.90 -2.75
N ASP A 87 13.70 -16.12 -2.49
CA ASP A 87 13.05 -17.43 -2.63
C ASP A 87 13.06 -17.94 -4.09
N LEU A 88 13.06 -17.03 -5.06
CA LEU A 88 13.21 -17.32 -6.49
C LEU A 88 14.67 -17.58 -6.92
N GLY A 89 15.62 -17.60 -5.99
CA GLY A 89 17.04 -17.85 -6.26
C GLY A 89 17.82 -16.62 -6.75
N LEU A 90 17.22 -15.43 -6.70
CA LEU A 90 17.98 -14.20 -6.94
C LEU A 90 18.81 -13.88 -5.68
N HIS A 91 19.97 -13.27 -5.89
CA HIS A 91 20.86 -12.85 -4.80
C HIS A 91 20.89 -11.31 -4.73
N PRO A 92 19.76 -10.66 -4.39
CA PRO A 92 19.67 -9.21 -4.38
C PRO A 92 20.65 -8.63 -3.35
N GLY A 93 21.62 -7.86 -3.86
CA GLY A 93 22.55 -7.12 -3.01
C GLY A 93 21.88 -5.96 -2.27
N VAL A 94 22.67 -5.23 -1.49
CA VAL A 94 22.20 -4.06 -0.71
C VAL A 94 21.52 -3.02 -1.59
N GLY A 95 21.98 -2.82 -2.84
CA GLY A 95 21.36 -1.88 -3.77
C GLY A 95 19.90 -2.19 -4.07
N VAL A 96 19.54 -3.47 -4.23
CA VAL A 96 18.15 -3.89 -4.45
C VAL A 96 17.32 -3.65 -3.19
N LYS A 97 17.85 -3.97 -2.01
CA LYS A 97 17.17 -3.66 -0.74
C LYS A 97 16.86 -2.16 -0.61
N VAL A 98 17.84 -1.31 -0.90
CA VAL A 98 17.68 0.15 -0.88
C VAL A 98 16.68 0.61 -1.93
N ALA A 99 16.71 0.08 -3.15
CA ALA A 99 15.75 0.43 -4.20
C ALA A 99 14.32 0.05 -3.82
N CYS A 100 14.11 -1.15 -3.29
CA CYS A 100 12.81 -1.63 -2.83
C CYS A 100 12.26 -0.74 -1.70
N TYR A 101 12.92 -0.74 -0.53
CA TYR A 101 12.39 -0.04 0.64
C TYR A 101 12.48 1.49 0.53
N GLY A 102 13.53 2.01 -0.12
CA GLY A 102 13.67 3.44 -0.40
C GLY A 102 12.63 3.93 -1.42
N GLY A 103 12.35 3.15 -2.46
CA GLY A 103 11.27 3.45 -3.41
C GLY A 103 9.91 3.47 -2.73
N THR A 104 9.63 2.50 -1.86
CA THR A 104 8.40 2.48 -1.06
C THR A 104 8.30 3.64 -0.09
N LEU A 105 9.41 4.09 0.50
CA LEU A 105 9.44 5.29 1.34
C LEU A 105 9.10 6.54 0.53
N ILE A 106 9.73 6.73 -0.63
CA ILE A 106 9.44 7.86 -1.54
C ILE A 106 7.97 7.84 -1.95
N LEU A 107 7.45 6.68 -2.37
CA LEU A 107 6.04 6.52 -2.73
C LEU A 107 5.12 6.88 -1.57
N SER A 108 5.42 6.40 -0.36
CA SER A 108 4.63 6.71 0.85
C SER A 108 4.58 8.23 1.12
N LEU A 109 5.74 8.90 1.06
CA LEU A 109 5.83 10.34 1.28
C LEU A 109 5.12 11.12 0.18
N ALA A 110 5.24 10.70 -1.08
CA ALA A 110 4.54 11.31 -2.20
C ALA A 110 3.03 11.18 -2.05
N THR A 111 2.52 10.00 -1.70
CA THR A 111 1.09 9.78 -1.42
C THR A 111 0.59 10.68 -0.30
N ILE A 112 1.34 10.77 0.81
CA ILE A 112 0.97 11.63 1.94
C ILE A 112 0.95 13.10 1.51
N ALA A 113 2.01 13.57 0.84
CA ALA A 113 2.11 14.95 0.40
C ALA A 113 0.97 15.32 -0.57
N LEU A 114 0.68 14.47 -1.56
CA LEU A 114 -0.39 14.70 -2.53
C LEU A 114 -1.78 14.73 -1.90
N LEU A 115 -2.02 13.97 -0.83
CA LEU A 115 -3.29 13.97 -0.11
C LEU A 115 -3.44 15.19 0.81
N LEU A 116 -2.35 15.80 1.26
CA LEU A 116 -2.40 16.95 2.18
C LEU A 116 -2.50 18.31 1.48
N VAL A 117 -2.17 18.37 0.18
CA VAL A 117 -2.42 19.53 -0.68
C VAL A 117 -3.89 19.58 -1.09
#